data_AF-A0A1Q3CPQ5-F1
#
_entry.id   AF-A0A1Q3CPQ5-F1
#
_cell.length_a   1.000
_cell.length_b   1.000
_cell.length_c   1.000
_cell.angle_alpha   90.00
_cell.angle_beta   90.00
_cell.angle_gamma   90.00
#
_symmetry.space_group_name_H-M   'P 1'
#
loop_
_entity.id
_entity.type
_entity.pdbx_description
1 polymer ?
#
loop_
_entity_poly.entity_id
_entity_poly.type
_entity_poly.pdbx_seq_one_letter_code
_entity_poly.pdbx_strand_id
1 'polypeptide(L)'
;MTFLLNEEELNEHLSTTMIRPPEGTIAQHRRDLEVFEAWSKKDHCAHFTLLSCMHEDLIGAYEHCPTTKEMWDQLMFDFEGTSITRLRSLVLKFELYKKEPKNSMTEHLRIMSAMIRDLKNAEIVLSD
;
A
#
# COMPACT_ATOMS: atom_id res chain seq x y z
N MET A 1 4.44 18.33 -22.31
CA MET A 1 4.57 19.22 -21.13
C MET A 1 4.72 18.31 -19.93
N THR A 2 5.94 18.03 -19.50
CA THR A 2 6.25 17.17 -18.35
C THR A 2 6.25 18.06 -17.10
N PHE A 3 5.13 18.10 -16.39
CA PHE A 3 5.13 18.56 -15.00
C PHE A 3 5.77 17.44 -14.17
N LEU A 4 7.10 17.40 -14.18
CA LEU A 4 7.84 16.54 -13.26
C LEU A 4 7.68 17.16 -11.88
N LEU A 5 6.79 16.58 -11.07
CA LEU A 5 6.77 16.85 -9.63
C LEU A 5 8.14 16.50 -9.08
N ASN A 6 8.65 17.33 -8.16
CA ASN A 6 9.84 16.93 -7.42
C ASN A 6 9.46 15.85 -6.39
N GLU A 7 10.47 15.20 -5.81
CA GLU A 7 10.28 14.09 -4.86
C GLU A 7 9.46 14.52 -3.62
N GLU A 8 9.66 15.74 -3.13
CA GLU A 8 8.95 16.27 -1.97
C GLU A 8 7.46 16.49 -2.28
N GLU A 9 7.15 17.08 -3.43
CA GLU A 9 5.77 17.27 -3.90
C GLU A 9 5.06 15.95 -4.12
N LEU A 10 5.76 14.95 -4.69
CA LEU A 10 5.19 13.62 -4.85
C LEU A 10 4.84 13.01 -3.48
N ASN A 11 5.77 13.07 -2.51
CA ASN A 11 5.57 12.54 -1.16
C ASN A 11 4.41 13.22 -0.42
N GLU A 12 4.21 14.52 -0.61
CA GLU A 12 3.08 15.27 -0.05
C GLU A 12 1.74 14.67 -0.52
N HIS A 13 1.61 14.38 -1.82
CA HIS A 13 0.41 13.82 -2.44
C HIS A 13 0.19 12.33 -2.11
N LEU A 14 1.23 11.59 -1.75
CA LEU A 14 1.11 10.22 -1.23
C LEU A 14 0.61 10.19 0.22
N SER A 15 0.83 11.26 0.99
CA SER A 15 0.58 11.29 2.43
C SER A 15 -0.70 12.04 2.81
N THR A 16 -1.16 12.98 1.97
CA THR A 16 -2.24 13.90 2.31
C THR A 16 -3.32 13.95 1.23
N THR A 17 -4.55 14.24 1.65
CA THR A 17 -5.67 14.53 0.74
C THR A 17 -6.27 15.87 1.11
N MET A 18 -6.80 16.57 0.11
CA MET A 18 -7.59 17.77 0.32
C MET A 18 -9.06 17.49 0.03
N ILE A 19 -9.93 17.93 0.94
CA ILE A 19 -11.38 17.82 0.76
C ILE A 19 -11.86 19.05 0.00
N ARG A 20 -12.71 18.84 -1.01
CA ARG A 20 -13.34 19.94 -1.75
C ARG A 20 -14.11 20.84 -0.76
N PRO A 21 -13.83 22.15 -0.73
CA PRO A 21 -14.54 23.07 0.15
C PRO A 21 -16.02 23.20 -0.26
N PRO A 22 -16.92 23.47 0.70
CA PRO A 22 -18.33 23.68 0.40
C PRO A 22 -18.55 24.91 -0.47
N GLU A 23 -19.54 24.83 -1.35
CA GLU A 23 -19.96 25.93 -2.21
C GLU A 23 -20.47 27.10 -1.37
N GLY A 24 -19.95 28.30 -1.63
CA GLY A 24 -20.35 29.50 -0.92
C GLY A 24 -19.92 30.76 -1.64
N THR A 25 -20.63 31.85 -1.38
CA THR A 25 -20.47 33.14 -2.07
C THR A 25 -19.48 34.09 -1.39
N ILE A 26 -18.98 33.73 -0.20
CA ILE A 26 -18.05 34.56 0.57
C ILE A 26 -16.65 34.49 -0.06
N ALA A 27 -15.91 35.60 -0.01
CA ALA A 27 -14.54 35.70 -0.53
C ALA A 27 -13.59 34.60 -0.02
N GLN A 28 -13.84 34.04 1.18
CA GLN A 28 -13.07 32.93 1.70
C GLN A 28 -13.30 31.63 0.91
N HIS A 29 -14.56 31.28 0.59
CA HIS A 29 -14.88 30.10 -0.22
C HIS A 29 -14.19 30.14 -1.58
N ARG A 30 -14.11 31.32 -2.19
CA ARG A 30 -13.41 31.49 -3.46
C ARG A 30 -11.91 31.19 -3.33
N ARG A 31 -11.27 31.68 -2.26
CA ARG A 31 -9.84 31.39 -2.00
C ARG A 31 -9.62 29.91 -1.72
N ASP A 32 -10.47 29.30 -0.90
CA ASP A 32 -10.36 27.88 -0.56
C ASP A 32 -10.53 27.00 -1.81
N LEU A 33 -11.43 27.38 -2.71
CA LEU A 33 -11.63 26.70 -3.99
C LEU A 33 -10.41 26.86 -4.91
N GLU A 34 -9.85 28.06 -5.02
CA GLU A 34 -8.62 28.32 -5.80
C GLU A 34 -7.44 27.46 -5.29
N VAL A 35 -7.31 27.30 -3.96
CA VAL A 35 -6.29 26.42 -3.35
C VAL A 35 -6.57 24.95 -3.67
N PHE A 36 -7.82 24.49 -3.52
CA PHE A 36 -8.20 23.11 -3.84
C PHE A 36 -7.97 22.77 -5.31
N GLU A 37 -8.29 23.67 -6.24
CA GLU A 37 -8.05 23.44 -7.68
C GLU A 37 -6.56 23.37 -8.01
N ALA A 38 -5.73 24.21 -7.38
CA ALA A 38 -4.28 24.16 -7.55
C ALA A 38 -3.71 22.83 -7.01
N TRP A 39 -4.16 22.40 -5.83
CA TRP A 39 -3.80 21.10 -5.26
C TRP A 39 -4.27 19.95 -6.15
N SER A 40 -5.52 19.95 -6.61
CA SER A 40 -6.11 18.89 -7.42
C SER A 40 -5.38 18.69 -8.75
N LYS A 41 -4.86 19.77 -9.37
CA LYS A 41 -4.02 19.65 -10.57
C LYS A 41 -2.71 18.92 -10.29
N LYS A 42 -2.04 19.23 -9.17
CA LYS A 42 -0.82 18.54 -8.78
C LYS A 42 -1.08 17.09 -8.38
N ASP A 43 -2.18 16.84 -7.68
CA ASP A 43 -2.61 15.49 -7.32
C ASP A 43 -2.83 14.64 -8.57
N HIS A 44 -3.49 15.20 -9.59
CA HIS A 44 -3.67 14.50 -10.86
C HIS A 44 -2.34 14.20 -11.58
N CYS A 45 -1.35 15.11 -11.50
CA CYS A 45 -0.01 14.84 -12.02
C CYS A 45 0.67 13.69 -11.26
N ALA A 46 0.59 13.68 -9.93
CA ALA A 46 1.17 12.63 -9.09
C ALA A 46 0.52 11.26 -9.39
N HIS A 47 -0.80 11.24 -9.51
CA HIS A 47 -1.59 10.07 -9.89
C HIS A 47 -1.14 9.51 -11.25
N PHE A 48 -0.99 10.37 -12.26
CA PHE A 48 -0.50 9.96 -13.58
C PHE A 48 0.94 9.44 -13.54
N THR A 49 1.82 10.09 -12.76
CA THR A 49 3.20 9.62 -12.57
C THR A 49 3.22 8.21 -11.97
N LEU A 50 2.43 7.95 -10.92
CA LEU A 50 2.32 6.61 -10.33
C LEU A 50 1.87 5.57 -11.36
N LEU A 51 0.77 5.84 -12.08
CA LEU A 51 0.26 4.94 -13.11
C LEU A 51 1.29 4.68 -14.21
N SER A 52 2.03 5.71 -14.63
CA SER A 52 3.05 5.57 -15.69
C SER A 52 4.24 4.67 -15.28
N CYS A 53 4.43 4.47 -13.98
CA CYS A 53 5.46 3.57 -13.45
C CYS A 53 4.97 2.11 -13.31
N MET A 54 3.69 1.84 -13.55
CA MET A 54 3.08 0.51 -13.44
C MET A 54 3.05 -0.22 -14.78
N HIS A 55 2.96 -1.55 -14.73
CA HIS A 55 2.63 -2.35 -15.90
C HIS A 55 1.16 -2.18 -16.30
N GLU A 56 0.87 -2.32 -17.60
CA GLU A 56 -0.46 -2.08 -18.18
C GLU A 56 -1.58 -2.88 -17.53
N ASP A 57 -1.29 -4.09 -17.05
CA ASP A 57 -2.22 -4.97 -16.35
C ASP A 57 -2.61 -4.45 -14.95
N LEU A 58 -1.74 -3.67 -14.31
CA LEU A 58 -2.00 -3.04 -13.01
C LEU A 58 -2.69 -1.67 -13.16
N ILE A 59 -2.48 -0.94 -14.25
CA ILE A 59 -3.06 0.40 -14.46
C ILE A 59 -4.59 0.36 -14.28
N GLY A 60 -5.27 -0.61 -14.91
CA GLY A 60 -6.74 -0.73 -14.81
C GLY A 60 -7.26 -1.01 -13.40
N ALA A 61 -6.43 -1.60 -12.53
CA ALA A 61 -6.81 -1.87 -11.14
C ALA A 61 -6.78 -0.60 -10.28
N TYR A 62 -5.89 0.35 -10.59
CA TYR A 62 -5.62 1.51 -9.74
C TYR A 62 -6.09 2.85 -10.34
N GLU A 63 -6.36 2.94 -11.65
CA GLU A 63 -6.75 4.21 -12.30
C GLU A 63 -8.06 4.82 -11.78
N HIS A 64 -8.89 4.00 -11.13
CA HIS A 64 -10.18 4.38 -10.58
C HIS A 64 -10.10 5.08 -9.22
N CYS A 65 -8.91 5.09 -8.60
CA CYS A 65 -8.68 5.76 -7.33
C CYS A 65 -8.90 7.29 -7.49
N PRO A 66 -9.79 7.90 -6.70
CA PRO A 66 -10.09 9.33 -6.84
C PRO A 66 -8.92 10.27 -6.54
N THR A 67 -8.00 9.85 -5.68
CA THR A 67 -6.82 10.63 -5.28
C THR A 67 -5.54 9.81 -5.32
N THR A 68 -4.39 10.48 -5.45
CA THR A 68 -3.07 9.82 -5.39
C THR A 68 -2.87 9.07 -4.08
N LYS A 69 -3.30 9.66 -2.96
CA LYS A 69 -3.23 9.01 -1.66
C LYS A 69 -4.03 7.70 -1.62
N GLU A 70 -5.26 7.69 -2.14
CA GLU A 70 -6.07 6.45 -2.13
C GLU A 70 -5.45 5.37 -3.00
N MET A 71 -4.87 5.73 -4.14
CA MET A 71 -4.07 4.80 -4.95
C MET A 71 -2.90 4.24 -4.15
N TRP A 72 -2.16 5.12 -3.47
CA TRP A 72 -1.04 4.72 -2.64
C TRP A 72 -1.46 3.79 -1.50
N ASP A 73 -2.49 4.15 -0.74
CA ASP A 73 -3.02 3.31 0.34
C ASP A 73 -3.44 1.92 -0.17
N GLN A 74 -4.06 1.83 -1.35
CA GLN A 74 -4.45 0.56 -1.97
C GLN A 74 -3.22 -0.26 -2.39
N LEU A 75 -2.21 0.36 -3.00
CA LEU A 75 -0.94 -0.31 -3.33
C LEU A 75 -0.27 -0.86 -2.07
N MET A 76 -0.24 -0.07 -1.00
CA MET A 76 0.35 -0.48 0.27
C MET A 76 -0.43 -1.64 0.88
N PHE A 77 -1.75 -1.63 0.77
CA PHE A 77 -2.59 -2.75 1.19
C PHE A 77 -2.32 -4.04 0.38
N ASP A 78 -2.22 -3.94 -0.94
CA ASP A 78 -2.08 -5.08 -1.85
C ASP A 78 -0.67 -5.67 -1.86
N PHE A 79 0.37 -4.83 -1.75
CA PHE A 79 1.77 -5.22 -1.93
C PHE A 79 2.60 -5.17 -0.65
N GLU A 80 2.28 -4.30 0.30
CA GLU A 80 3.05 -4.12 1.54
C GLU A 80 2.55 -5.00 2.69
N GLY A 81 1.31 -5.50 2.59
CA GLY A 81 0.76 -6.46 3.54
C GLY A 81 1.17 -7.90 3.23
N THR A 82 1.74 -8.60 4.21
CA THR A 82 1.35 -10.01 4.36
C THR A 82 -0.11 -9.98 4.79
N SER A 83 -1.04 -10.18 3.84
CA SER A 83 -2.48 -10.05 4.11
C SER A 83 -2.86 -10.77 5.42
N ILE A 84 -3.83 -10.25 6.18
CA ILE A 84 -4.29 -10.87 7.44
C ILE A 84 -4.58 -12.36 7.25
N THR A 85 -5.09 -12.74 6.07
CA THR A 85 -5.31 -14.12 5.65
C THR A 85 -4.00 -14.91 5.52
N ARG A 86 -2.96 -14.34 4.90
CA ARG A 86 -1.64 -14.98 4.79
C ARG A 86 -0.95 -15.07 6.16
N LEU A 87 -1.07 -14.06 7.03
CA LEU A 87 -0.59 -14.13 8.43
C LEU A 87 -1.26 -15.27 9.18
N ARG A 88 -2.61 -15.33 9.17
CA ARG A 88 -3.38 -16.41 9.82
C ARG A 88 -3.02 -17.78 9.26
N SER A 89 -2.82 -17.89 7.95
CA SER A 89 -2.39 -19.13 7.30
C SER A 89 -0.99 -19.57 7.77
N LEU A 90 -0.03 -18.65 7.87
CA LEU A 90 1.32 -18.93 8.37
C LEU A 90 1.30 -19.38 9.83
N VAL A 91 0.55 -18.67 10.70
CA VAL A 91 0.38 -19.04 12.12
C VAL A 91 -0.24 -20.42 12.25
N LEU A 92 -1.38 -20.67 11.58
CA LEU A 92 -2.05 -21.97 11.61
C LEU A 92 -1.14 -23.10 11.10
N LYS A 93 -0.41 -22.85 10.00
CA LYS A 93 0.53 -23.85 9.45
C LYS A 93 1.62 -24.18 10.45
N PHE A 94 2.13 -23.19 11.19
CA PHE A 94 3.16 -23.39 12.21
C PHE A 94 2.61 -24.13 13.45
N GLU A 95 1.47 -23.69 14.00
CA GLU A 95 0.84 -24.29 15.19
C GLU A 95 0.40 -25.74 14.96
N LEU A 96 -0.10 -26.05 13.76
CA LEU A 96 -0.58 -27.39 13.41
C LEU A 96 0.54 -28.30 12.92
N TYR A 97 1.74 -27.77 12.65
CA TYR A 97 2.82 -28.57 12.10
C TYR A 97 3.33 -29.59 13.11
N LYS A 98 3.37 -30.84 12.69
CA LYS A 98 3.99 -31.95 13.42
C LYS A 98 4.95 -32.68 12.50
N LYS A 99 6.05 -33.17 13.06
CA LYS A 99 7.00 -33.99 12.31
C LYS A 99 6.28 -35.24 11.76
N GLU A 100 6.29 -35.42 10.44
CA GLU A 100 5.81 -36.66 9.85
C GLU A 100 6.76 -37.84 10.14
N PRO A 101 6.23 -39.08 10.32
CA PRO A 101 7.06 -40.25 10.60
C PRO A 101 8.15 -40.49 9.54
N LYS A 102 7.83 -40.22 8.26
CA LYS A 102 8.73 -40.39 7.12
C LYS A 102 9.85 -39.34 7.00
N ASN A 103 9.72 -38.18 7.65
CA ASN A 103 10.72 -37.12 7.55
C ASN A 103 11.86 -37.36 8.54
N SER A 104 13.09 -37.14 8.12
CA SER A 104 14.25 -37.10 9.03
C SER A 104 14.18 -35.91 9.97
N MET A 105 14.99 -35.93 11.04
CA MET A 105 15.11 -34.78 11.95
C MET A 105 15.64 -33.53 11.21
N THR A 106 16.58 -33.72 10.27
CA THR A 106 17.15 -32.62 9.49
C THR A 106 16.10 -31.95 8.60
N GLU A 107 15.25 -32.73 7.93
CA GLU A 107 14.15 -32.19 7.11
C GLU A 107 13.11 -31.47 7.97
N HIS A 108 12.77 -32.04 9.11
CA HIS A 108 11.88 -31.42 10.09
C HIS A 108 12.38 -30.04 10.53
N LEU A 109 13.64 -29.97 10.97
CA LEU A 109 14.26 -28.71 11.39
C LEU A 109 14.36 -27.70 10.24
N ARG A 110 14.61 -28.15 9.02
CA ARG A 110 14.64 -27.28 7.83
C ARG A 110 13.27 -26.67 7.55
N ILE A 111 12.20 -27.47 7.66
CA ILE A 111 10.81 -27.00 7.47
C ILE A 111 10.43 -26.01 8.59
N MET A 112 10.71 -26.32 9.87
CA MET A 112 10.46 -25.38 10.97
C MET A 112 11.23 -24.08 10.80
N SER A 113 12.53 -24.14 10.46
CA SER A 113 13.35 -22.95 10.25
C SER A 113 12.81 -22.07 9.11
N ALA A 114 12.29 -22.69 8.04
CA ALA A 114 11.65 -21.96 6.96
C ALA A 114 10.38 -21.24 7.45
N MET A 115 9.50 -21.92 8.19
CA MET A 115 8.28 -21.31 8.73
C MET A 115 8.58 -20.18 9.73
N ILE A 116 9.57 -20.34 10.61
CA ILE A 116 10.01 -19.29 11.53
C ILE A 116 10.51 -18.06 10.77
N ARG A 117 11.28 -18.25 9.69
CA ARG A 117 11.73 -17.15 8.84
C ARG A 117 10.56 -16.44 8.16
N ASP A 118 9.59 -17.19 7.64
CA ASP A 118 8.40 -16.62 7.00
C ASP A 118 7.56 -15.82 8.00
N LEU A 119 7.42 -16.29 9.24
CA LEU A 119 6.75 -15.58 10.33
C LEU A 119 7.49 -14.30 10.74
N LYS A 120 8.83 -14.35 10.85
CA LYS A 120 9.67 -13.17 11.15
C LYS A 120 9.60 -12.10 10.06
N ASN A 121 9.63 -12.51 8.79
CA ASN A 121 9.48 -11.60 7.65
C ASN A 121 8.10 -10.93 7.61
N ALA A 122 7.11 -11.55 8.24
CA ALA A 122 5.77 -11.00 8.38
C ALA A 122 5.57 -10.21 9.68
N GLU A 123 6.67 -9.87 10.38
CA GLU A 123 6.70 -9.12 11.64
C GLU A 123 5.91 -9.76 12.79
N ILE A 124 5.67 -11.09 12.73
CA ILE A 124 5.01 -11.81 13.82
C ILE A 124 6.02 -12.05 14.94
N VAL A 125 5.72 -11.52 16.14
CA VAL A 125 6.47 -11.84 17.36
C VAL A 125 6.19 -13.29 17.75
N LEU A 126 7.19 -14.14 17.60
CA LEU A 126 7.18 -15.49 18.15
C LEU A 126 7.48 -15.37 19.64
N SER A 127 6.53 -15.74 20.49
CA SER A 127 6.74 -15.84 21.94
C SER A 127 7.31 -17.22 22.29
N ASP A 128 8.16 -17.27 23.32
CA ASP A 128 8.86 -18.47 23.79
C ASP A 128 7.93 -19.49 24.48
#